data_AF-A0A6I3FXB1-F1
#
_entry.id   AF-A0A6I3FXB1-F1
#
_cell.length_a   1.000
_cell.length_b   1.000
_cell.length_c   1.000
_cell.angle_alpha   90.00
_cell.angle_beta   90.00
_cell.angle_gamma   90.00
#
_symmetry.space_group_name_H-M   'P 1'
#
loop_
_entity.id
_entity.type
_entity.pdbx_description
1 polymer ?
#
loop_
_entity_poly.entity_id
_entity_poly.type
_entity_poly.pdbx_seq_one_letter_code
_entity_poly.pdbx_strand_id
1 'polypeptide(L)' 'MYRIEDGSLPGPGISVFETVVTFLVIPTVMFVVISFLSYVAVMPRKKRKAGESVVTHIE' A
#
# COMPACT_ATOMS: atom_id res chain seq x y z
N MET A 1 -32.21 26.41 -27.77
CA MET A 1 -32.31 25.06 -27.15
C MET A 1 -30.94 24.70 -26.60
N TYR A 2 -30.81 24.50 -25.29
CA TYR A 2 -29.56 24.02 -24.70
C TYR A 2 -29.46 22.50 -24.95
N ARG A 3 -28.39 22.04 -25.59
CA ARG A 3 -28.13 20.61 -25.77
C ARG A 3 -27.48 20.12 -24.49
N ILE A 4 -28.27 19.44 -23.66
CA ILE A 4 -27.78 18.70 -22.49
C ILE A 4 -26.97 17.53 -23.06
N GLU A 5 -25.65 17.57 -22.88
CA GLU A 5 -24.74 16.51 -23.34
C GLU A 5 -24.90 15.27 -22.45
N ASP A 6 -24.73 14.09 -23.03
CA ASP A 6 -24.77 12.84 -22.27
C ASP A 6 -23.62 12.85 -21.23
N GLY A 7 -23.95 12.64 -19.96
CA GLY A 7 -23.04 12.81 -18.82
C GLY A 7 -23.12 14.16 -18.08
N SER A 8 -23.92 15.12 -18.55
CA SER A 8 -24.14 16.39 -17.81
C SER A 8 -25.10 16.26 -16.61
N LEU A 9 -25.90 15.18 -16.57
CA LEU A 9 -26.70 14.82 -15.40
C LEU A 9 -25.96 13.75 -14.60
N PRO A 10 -25.69 13.98 -13.30
CA PRO A 10 -25.09 12.96 -12.46
C PRO A 10 -26.04 11.76 -12.35
N GLY A 11 -25.46 10.57 -12.46
CA GLY A 11 -26.19 9.32 -12.20
C GLY A 11 -26.67 9.24 -10.75
N PRO A 12 -27.45 8.20 -10.40
CA PRO A 12 -27.86 7.97 -9.02
C PRO A 12 -26.66 8.01 -8.07
N GLY A 13 -26.79 8.77 -6.97
CA GLY A 13 -25.74 8.87 -5.97
C GLY A 13 -25.48 7.51 -5.29
N ILE A 14 -24.22 7.24 -4.97
CA ILE A 14 -23.83 6.05 -4.21
C ILE A 14 -24.25 6.20 -2.74
N SER A 15 -24.45 5.08 -2.04
CA SER A 15 -24.82 5.12 -0.62
C SER A 15 -23.69 5.68 0.26
N VAL A 16 -24.03 6.16 1.47
CA VAL A 16 -23.02 6.66 2.43
C VAL A 16 -22.00 5.57 2.76
N PHE A 17 -22.46 4.34 2.97
CA PHE A 17 -21.59 3.21 3.26
C PHE A 17 -20.62 2.94 2.11
N GLU A 18 -21.14 2.89 0.88
CA GLU A 18 -20.34 2.68 -0.33
C GLU A 18 -19.32 3.81 -0.53
N THR A 19 -19.69 5.05 -0.24
CA THR A 19 -18.78 6.20 -0.30
C THR A 19 -17.63 6.03 0.69
N VAL A 20 -17.93 5.70 1.94
CA VAL A 20 -16.91 5.51 2.99
C VAL A 20 -15.98 4.36 2.62
N VAL A 21 -16.54 3.23 2.16
CA VAL A 21 -15.74 2.07 1.77
C VAL A 21 -14.83 2.42 0.59
N THR A 22 -15.38 3.04 -0.46
CA THR A 22 -14.67 3.29 -1.71
C THR A 22 -13.61 4.36 -1.58
N PHE A 23 -13.89 5.45 -0.85
CA PHE A 23 -13.00 6.61 -0.80
C PHE A 23 -12.10 6.66 0.44
N LEU A 24 -12.40 5.89 1.50
CA LEU A 24 -11.57 5.88 2.71
C LEU A 24 -11.01 4.49 3.01
N VAL A 25 -11.85 3.47 3.07
CA VAL A 25 -11.41 2.13 3.50
C VAL A 25 -10.49 1.50 2.47
N ILE A 26 -10.92 1.42 1.21
CA ILE A 26 -10.15 0.79 0.13
C ILE A 26 -8.78 1.48 -0.02
N PRO A 27 -8.66 2.82 -0.17
CA PRO A 27 -7.37 3.48 -0.28
C PRO A 27 -6.46 3.24 0.92
N THR A 28 -7.01 3.29 2.14
CA THR A 28 -6.24 3.09 3.37
C THR A 28 -5.71 1.65 3.46
N VAL A 29 -6.54 0.65 3.18
CA VAL A 29 -6.12 -0.76 3.16
C VAL A 29 -5.06 -0.96 2.08
N MET A 30 -5.24 -0.40 0.89
CA MET A 30 -4.27 -0.51 -0.19
C MET A 30 -2.91 0.08 0.20
N PHE A 31 -2.90 1.24 0.85
CA PHE A 31 -1.68 1.85 1.38
C PHE A 31 -0.99 0.97 2.42
N VAL A 32 -1.74 0.42 3.39
CA VAL A 32 -1.19 -0.46 4.43
C VAL A 32 -0.59 -1.73 3.82
N VAL A 33 -1.27 -2.34 2.85
CA VAL A 33 -0.78 -3.53 2.16
C VAL A 33 0.52 -3.23 1.41
N ILE A 34 0.56 -2.15 0.63
CA ILE A 34 1.77 -1.77 -0.11
C ILE A 34 2.91 -1.45 0.86
N SER A 35 2.63 -0.67 1.91
CA SER A 35 3.60 -0.32 2.96
C SER A 35 4.20 -1.57 3.60
N PHE A 36 3.35 -2.54 3.97
CA PHE A 36 3.79 -3.81 4.55
C PHE A 36 4.65 -4.61 3.57
N LEU A 37 4.22 -4.74 2.31
CA LEU A 37 4.99 -5.44 1.28
C LEU A 37 6.35 -4.77 1.04
N SER A 38 6.39 -3.44 0.98
CA SER A 38 7.64 -2.67 0.86
C SER A 38 8.54 -2.87 2.07
N TYR A 39 7.98 -2.86 3.28
CA TYR A 39 8.73 -3.12 4.51
C TYR A 39 9.38 -4.50 4.47
N VAL A 40 8.62 -5.54 4.16
CA VAL A 40 9.13 -6.91 4.05
C VAL A 40 10.20 -7.03 2.95
N ALA A 41 10.01 -6.35 1.82
CA ALA A 41 10.96 -6.37 0.70
C ALA A 41 12.31 -5.72 1.04
N VAL A 42 12.31 -4.63 1.81
CA VAL A 42 13.52 -3.85 2.15
C VAL A 42 14.10 -4.23 3.51
N MET A 43 13.37 -5.00 4.33
CA MET A 43 13.81 -5.38 5.66
C MET A 43 15.22 -6.00 5.58
N PRO A 44 16.22 -5.42 6.26
CA PRO A 44 17.56 -5.98 6.25
C PRO A 44 17.45 -7.37 6.87
N ARG A 45 17.70 -8.40 6.05
CA ARG A 45 17.81 -9.76 6.55
C ARG A 45 18.87 -9.69 7.64
N LYS A 46 18.46 -9.92 8.89
CA LYS A 46 19.35 -10.03 10.04
C LYS A 46 20.49 -10.90 9.56
N LYS A 47 21.69 -10.33 9.38
CA LYS A 47 22.87 -11.14 9.08
C LYS A 47 22.84 -12.17 10.20
N ARG A 48 22.63 -13.44 9.86
CA ARG A 48 23.05 -14.51 10.76
C ARG A 48 24.43 -14.05 11.19
N LYS A 49 24.66 -13.89 12.50
CA LYS A 49 26.01 -13.98 13.02
C LYS A 49 26.48 -15.38 12.59
N ALA A 50 26.87 -15.54 11.32
CA ALA A 50 27.81 -16.54 10.90
C ALA A 50 29.01 -16.18 11.77
N GLY A 51 29.24 -17.04 12.76
CA GLY A 51 30.13 -16.78 13.88
C GLY A 51 31.40 -16.10 13.39
N GLU A 52 31.69 -14.95 13.98
CA GLU A 52 32.89 -14.79 14.81
C GLU A 52 33.94 -15.89 14.60
N SER A 53 34.53 -15.88 13.41
CA SER A 53 35.72 -16.63 13.05
C SER A 53 36.38 -15.84 11.91
N VAL A 54 36.58 -14.55 12.14
CA VAL A 54 37.73 -13.88 11.53
C VAL A 54 38.94 -14.49 12.23
N VAL A 55 39.48 -15.55 11.63
CA VAL A 55 40.76 -16.13 12.04
C VAL A 55 41.83 -15.11 11.68
N THR A 56 42.10 -14.21 12.63
CA THR A 56 43.29 -13.35 12.64
C THR A 56 44.07 -13.68 13.90
N HIS A 57 44.57 -14.92 13.99
CA HIS A 57 45.76 -15.23 14.78
C HIS A 57 46.85 -15.57 13.78
N ILE A 58 47.87 -14.73 13.73
CA ILE A 58 49.18 -15.05 13.17
C ILE A 58 50.08 -15.23 14.39
N GLU A 59 50.49 -16.47 14.64
CA GLU A 59 51.68 -16.81 15.43
C GLU A 59 52.70 -17.45 14.50
#